data_AF-A0AAU4R4J5-F1
#
_entry.id   AF-A0AAU4R4J5-F1
#
_cell.length_a   1.000
_cell.length_b   1.000
_cell.length_c   1.000
_cell.angle_alpha   90.00
_cell.angle_beta   90.00
_cell.angle_gamma   90.00
#
_symmetry.space_group_name_H-M   'P 1'
#
loop_
_entity.id
_entity.type
_entity.pdbx_description
1 polymer ?
#
loop_
_entity_poly.entity_id
_entity_poly.type
_entity_poly.pdbx_seq_one_letter_code
_entity_poly.pdbx_strand_id
1 'polypeptide(L)' 'MLHSMSTTVEIASDRSADEVNEEIRALWRRSGGTLSVEQREEYQRLVLEWAAAALQPAKAA' A
#
# COMPACT_ATOMS: atom_id res chain seq x y z
N MET A 1 28.25 8.46 -4.49
CA MET A 1 26.92 8.11 -5.04
C MET A 1 26.35 7.01 -4.17
N LEU A 2 25.68 7.37 -3.07
CA LEU A 2 25.07 6.42 -2.14
C LEU A 2 23.57 6.46 -2.39
N HIS A 3 23.03 5.40 -3.00
CA HIS A 3 21.59 5.19 -3.06
C HIS A 3 21.16 4.73 -1.67
N SER A 4 20.71 5.66 -0.85
CA SER A 4 19.95 5.37 0.35
C SER A 4 18.62 4.76 -0.06
N MET A 5 18.57 3.43 -0.19
CA MET A 5 17.32 2.70 -0.16
C MET A 5 16.84 2.64 1.29
N SER A 6 16.54 3.81 1.86
CA SER A 6 15.73 3.93 3.06
C SER A 6 14.29 3.84 2.61
N THR A 7 13.78 2.63 2.40
CA THR A 7 12.34 2.40 2.50
C THR A 7 12.00 2.40 3.99
N THR A 8 12.20 3.55 4.64
CA THR A 8 11.51 3.84 5.88
C THR A 8 10.06 3.85 5.47
N VAL A 9 9.34 2.77 5.76
CA VAL A 9 7.89 2.82 5.84
C VAL A 9 7.64 3.84 6.94
N GLU A 10 7.40 5.09 6.54
CA GLU A 10 6.78 6.09 7.37
C GLU A 10 5.37 5.58 7.66
N ILE A 11 5.28 4.66 8.63
CA ILE A 11 4.02 4.22 9.20
C ILE A 11 3.41 5.49 9.81
N ALA A 12 2.25 5.89 9.29
CA ALA A 12 1.44 7.02 9.71
C ALA A 12 1.79 8.39 9.10
N SER A 13 1.76 8.47 7.77
CA SER A 13 1.06 9.61 7.16
C SER A 13 -0.31 9.12 6.67
N ASP A 14 -1.29 10.00 6.70
CA ASP A 14 -2.73 9.81 6.50
C ASP A 14 -3.05 9.33 5.07
N ARG A 15 -2.50 8.18 4.66
CA ARG A 15 -2.57 7.68 3.29
C ARG A 15 -4.02 7.46 2.90
N SER A 16 -4.40 8.10 1.81
CA SER A 16 -5.74 8.01 1.26
C SER A 16 -5.99 6.61 0.69
N ALA A 17 -7.27 6.21 0.63
CA ALA A 17 -7.65 4.93 0.06
C ALA A 17 -7.11 4.78 -1.38
N ASP A 18 -7.04 5.86 -2.15
CA ASP A 18 -6.53 5.82 -3.52
C ASP A 18 -5.03 5.48 -3.58
N GLU A 19 -4.21 6.09 -2.71
CA GLU A 19 -2.77 5.80 -2.63
C GLU A 19 -2.51 4.33 -2.27
N VAL A 20 -3.20 3.81 -1.26
CA VAL A 20 -3.06 2.40 -0.86
C VAL A 20 -3.51 1.46 -1.99
N ASN A 21 -4.54 1.84 -2.74
CA ASN A 21 -5.03 1.07 -3.88
C ASN A 21 -4.03 1.07 -5.05
N GLU A 22 -3.26 2.14 -5.25
CA GLU A 22 -2.17 2.19 -6.23
C GLU A 22 -1.02 1.24 -5.85
N GLU A 23 -0.67 1.15 -4.57
CA GLU A 23 0.32 0.19 -4.08
C GLU A 23 -0.13 -1.25 -4.28
N ILE A 24 -1.40 -1.56 -4.00
CA ILE A 24 -1.99 -2.87 -4.30
C ILE A 24 -1.82 -3.19 -5.79
N ARG A 25 -2.14 -2.25 -6.70
CA ARG A 25 -1.95 -2.45 -8.16
C ARG A 25 -0.48 -2.61 -8.54
N ALA A 26 0.42 -1.86 -7.92
CA ALA A 26 1.86 -1.98 -8.15
C ALA A 26 2.36 -3.37 -7.74
N LEU A 27 1.90 -3.90 -6.61
CA LEU A 27 2.19 -5.25 -6.16
C LEU A 27 1.72 -6.29 -7.19
N TRP A 28 0.49 -6.18 -7.69
CA TRP A 28 -0.02 -7.07 -8.75
C TRP A 28 0.82 -7.03 -10.02
N ARG A 29 1.23 -5.83 -10.47
CA ARG A 29 2.10 -5.66 -11.65
C ARG A 29 3.47 -6.29 -11.44
N ARG A 30 4.11 -6.07 -10.28
CA ARG A 30 5.42 -6.65 -9.93
C ARG A 30 5.37 -8.17 -9.87
N SER A 31 4.24 -8.72 -9.43
CA SER A 31 4.07 -10.15 -9.19
C SER A 31 3.64 -10.94 -10.42
N GLY A 32 3.47 -10.28 -11.57
CA GLY A 32 3.09 -10.95 -12.83
C GLY A 32 1.73 -11.64 -12.77
N GLY A 33 0.82 -11.17 -11.92
CA GLY A 33 -0.52 -11.75 -11.76
C GLY A 33 -0.65 -12.85 -10.70
N THR A 34 0.42 -13.23 -10.00
CA THR A 34 0.36 -14.20 -8.89
C THR A 34 1.22 -13.78 -7.71
N LEU A 35 0.61 -13.65 -6.53
CA LEU A 35 1.32 -13.28 -5.30
C LEU A 35 1.98 -14.51 -4.64
N SER A 36 3.27 -14.38 -4.32
CA SER A 36 3.98 -15.28 -3.41
C SER A 36 3.42 -15.20 -1.99
N VAL A 37 3.85 -16.10 -1.09
CA VAL A 37 3.42 -16.08 0.32
C VAL A 37 3.77 -14.75 1.01
N GLU A 38 4.99 -14.26 0.81
CA GLU A 38 5.44 -12.98 1.36
C GLU A 38 4.64 -11.80 0.79
N GLN A 39 4.37 -11.82 -0.51
CA GLN A 39 3.56 -10.80 -1.17
C GLN A 39 2.09 -10.85 -0.75
N ARG A 40 1.58 -12.01 -0.32
CA ARG A 40 0.23 -12.12 0.25
C ARG A 40 0.15 -11.44 1.61
N GLU A 41 1.18 -11.54 2.44
CA GLU A 41 1.22 -10.80 3.72
C GLU A 41 1.29 -9.28 3.49
N GLU A 42 2.07 -8.84 2.50
CA GLU A 42 2.09 -7.45 2.04
C GLU A 42 0.70 -7.00 1.55
N TYR A 43 0.07 -7.79 0.69
CA TYR A 43 -1.29 -7.53 0.19
C TYR A 43 -2.32 -7.45 1.32
N GLN A 44 -2.27 -8.36 2.30
CA GLN A 44 -3.20 -8.33 3.43
C GLN A 44 -3.06 -7.06 4.27
N ARG A 45 -1.82 -6.60 4.52
CA ARG A 45 -1.59 -5.33 5.21
C ARG A 45 -2.15 -4.15 4.42
N LEU A 46 -1.89 -4.09 3.11
CA LEU A 46 -2.41 -3.04 2.24
C LEU A 46 -3.94 -3.05 2.17
N VAL A 47 -4.58 -4.22 2.12
CA VAL A 47 -6.05 -4.32 2.09
C VAL A 47 -6.67 -3.83 3.40
N LEU A 48 -6.08 -4.15 4.55
CA LEU A 48 -6.55 -3.66 5.85
C LEU A 48 -6.40 -2.15 5.98
N GLU A 49 -5.27 -1.61 5.53
CA GLU A 49 -5.02 -0.18 5.50
C GLU A 49 -5.98 0.55 4.55
N TRP A 50 -6.19 -0.01 3.35
CA TRP A 50 -7.16 0.50 2.39
C TRP A 50 -8.57 0.52 2.99
N ALA A 51 -8.98 -0.55 3.67
CA ALA A 51 -10.29 -0.61 4.31
C ALA A 51 -10.44 0.44 5.41
N ALA A 52 -9.40 0.69 6.21
CA ALA A 52 -9.39 1.74 7.21
C ALA A 52 -9.48 3.14 6.57
N ALA A 53 -8.72 3.39 5.51
CA ALA A 53 -8.73 4.67 4.79
C ALA A 53 -10.04 4.90 4.00
N ALA A 54 -10.63 3.86 3.43
CA ALA A 54 -11.89 3.92 2.69
C ALA A 54 -13.10 4.14 3.62
N LEU A 55 -12.99 3.73 4.88
CA LEU A 55 -14.00 3.98 5.90
C LEU A 55 -13.93 5.41 6.46
N GLN A 56 -12.80 6.10 6.31
CA GLN A 56 -12.73 7.52 6.57
C GLN A 56 -13.46 8.24 5.43
N PRO A 57 -14.57 8.96 5.70
CA PRO A 57 -15.24 9.72 4.67
C PRO A 57 -14.21 10.70 4.12
N ALA A 58 -13.91 10.58 2.81
CA ALA A 58 -13.04 11.50 2.09
C ALA A 58 -13.42 12.90 2.55
N LYS A 59 -12.51 13.56 3.27
CA LYS A 59 -12.74 14.87 3.86
C LYS A 59 -13.22 15.77 2.72
N ALA A 60 -14.52 16.00 2.65
CA ALA A 60 -15.16 16.81 1.63
C ALA A 60 -14.58 18.21 1.78
N ALA A 61 -13.68 18.56 0.86
CA ALA A 61 -13.10 19.89 0.72
C ALA A 61 -14.01 20.75 -0.16
#